data_AF-A0A1Q7R724-F1
#
_entry.id   AF-A0A1Q7R724-F1
#
_cell.length_a   1.000
_cell.length_b   1.000
_cell.length_c   1.000
_cell.angle_alpha   90.00
_cell.angle_beta   90.00
_cell.angle_gamma   90.00
#
_symmetry.space_group_name_H-M   'P 1'
#
loop_
_entity.id
_entity.type
_entity.pdbx_description
1 polymer ?
#
loop_
_entity_poly.entity_id
_entity_poly.type
_entity_poly.pdbx_seq_one_letter_code
_entity_poly.pdbx_strand_id
1 'polypeptide(L)'
;MNRVILAGLAIVLLRDCELAGPRPSPGKVAGTWGGDNAGLIADDTSAHVHIGCTYGNVHQPIVADAHGRFDLPGEQDITAHPVDRGILHPARFSGSVLGHTMRLTVTLTDTAVTLGPVELTLGQTPKLGPCPICLTRRAAARRAAAFPPARVAKTP
;
A
#
# COMPACT_ATOMS: atom_id res chain seq x y z
N MET A 1 70.84 29.35 0.95
CA MET A 1 70.86 28.33 -0.14
C MET A 1 70.11 27.10 0.35
N ASN A 2 69.08 26.74 -0.40
CA ASN A 2 68.05 25.71 -0.17
C ASN A 2 68.60 24.27 -0.22
N ARG A 3 68.04 23.30 0.55
CA ARG A 3 67.83 21.87 0.19
C ARG A 3 66.91 21.10 1.19
N VAL A 4 65.63 21.05 0.84
CA VAL A 4 64.62 19.94 0.91
C VAL A 4 65.02 18.60 1.55
N ILE A 5 64.21 18.06 2.50
CA ILE A 5 63.95 16.61 2.71
C ILE A 5 62.55 16.38 3.34
N LEU A 6 61.67 15.72 2.56
CA LEU A 6 60.69 14.62 2.85
C LEU A 6 59.93 14.59 4.21
N ALA A 7 58.71 14.07 4.36
CA ALA A 7 57.60 13.62 3.54
C ALA A 7 56.61 13.02 4.57
N GLY A 8 55.31 13.22 4.40
CA GLY A 8 54.33 12.63 5.31
C GLY A 8 52.90 13.02 4.99
N LEU A 9 52.46 12.80 3.75
CA LEU A 9 51.04 12.83 3.40
C LEU A 9 50.37 11.59 3.98
N ALA A 10 49.79 11.74 5.18
CA ALA A 10 48.84 10.79 5.72
C ALA A 10 47.53 10.94 4.94
N ILE A 11 47.37 10.14 3.88
CA ILE A 11 46.10 9.99 3.18
C ILE A 11 45.18 9.20 4.11
N VAL A 12 44.38 9.92 4.88
CA VAL A 12 43.25 9.34 5.62
C VAL A 12 42.21 8.95 4.57
N LEU A 13 42.19 7.66 4.21
CA LEU A 13 41.09 7.05 3.49
C LEU A 13 39.86 7.09 4.41
N LEU A 14 39.12 8.20 4.38
CA LEU A 14 37.73 8.21 4.82
C LEU A 14 37.00 7.25 3.88
N ARG A 15 36.83 6.00 4.32
CA ARG A 15 35.86 5.11 3.71
C ARG A 15 34.51 5.80 3.86
N ASP A 16 34.00 6.30 2.74
CA ASP A 16 32.59 6.63 2.58
C ASP A 16 31.82 5.38 3.00
N CYS A 17 31.32 5.39 4.23
CA CYS A 17 30.24 4.52 4.62
C CYS A 17 29.05 5.09 3.85
N GLU A 18 28.96 4.69 2.58
CA GLU A 18 27.80 4.93 1.75
C GLU A 18 26.63 4.45 2.59
N LEU A 19 25.84 5.40 3.09
CA LEU A 19 24.57 5.18 3.74
C LEU A 19 23.72 4.49 2.68
N ALA A 20 23.91 3.18 2.54
CA ALA A 20 23.03 2.32 1.80
C ALA A 20 21.70 2.48 2.49
N GLY A 21 20.85 3.35 1.92
CA GLY A 21 19.48 3.48 2.33
C GLY A 21 18.83 2.09 2.36
N PRO A 22 17.70 1.93 3.06
CA PRO A 22 17.01 0.64 3.12
C PRO A 22 16.96 0.04 1.72
N ARG A 23 17.53 -1.15 1.50
CA ARG A 23 17.47 -1.77 0.17
C ARG A 23 16.04 -2.23 -0.03
N PRO A 24 15.43 -2.00 -1.21
CA PRO A 24 14.18 -2.64 -1.55
C PRO A 24 14.38 -4.16 -1.42
N SER A 25 13.56 -4.84 -0.63
CA SER A 25 13.59 -6.29 -0.61
C SER A 25 12.78 -6.76 -1.81
N PRO A 26 13.40 -7.45 -2.79
CA PRO A 26 12.63 -8.19 -3.78
C PRO A 26 11.79 -9.20 -3.01
N GLY A 27 10.54 -9.36 -3.39
CA GLY A 27 9.71 -10.30 -2.67
C GLY A 27 8.22 -10.06 -2.77
N LYS A 28 7.54 -11.07 -2.26
CA LYS A 28 6.09 -11.09 -2.13
C LYS A 28 5.66 -10.07 -1.09
N VAL A 29 4.77 -9.17 -1.49
CA VAL A 29 4.10 -8.23 -0.61
C VAL A 29 2.91 -8.95 0.02
N ALA A 30 2.92 -9.06 1.34
CA ALA A 30 1.85 -9.69 2.10
C ALA A 30 1.58 -8.91 3.39
N GLY A 31 0.42 -9.14 3.99
CA GLY A 31 0.00 -8.54 5.24
C GLY A 31 -0.94 -7.34 5.07
N THR A 32 -1.20 -6.68 6.19
CA THR A 32 -2.03 -5.47 6.24
C THR A 32 -1.16 -4.24 6.23
N TRP A 33 -1.45 -3.31 5.34
CA TRP A 33 -0.75 -2.06 5.13
C TRP A 33 -1.75 -0.92 5.32
N GLY A 34 -1.37 0.11 6.06
CA GLY A 34 -2.24 1.25 6.33
C GLY A 34 -1.55 2.56 6.12
N GLY A 35 -2.29 3.57 5.69
CA GLY A 35 -1.82 4.92 5.42
C GLY A 35 -2.91 5.95 5.68
N ASP A 36 -2.56 7.21 5.45
CA ASP A 36 -3.56 8.28 5.40
C ASP A 36 -4.36 8.16 4.09
N ASN A 37 -5.69 8.11 4.20
CA ASN A 37 -6.62 7.88 3.09
C ASN A 37 -6.35 6.60 2.28
N ALA A 38 -5.65 5.61 2.85
CA ALA A 38 -5.40 4.36 2.15
C ALA A 38 -5.25 3.16 3.09
N GLY A 39 -5.59 1.98 2.56
CA GLY A 39 -5.35 0.69 3.20
C GLY A 39 -5.21 -0.40 2.15
N LEU A 40 -4.40 -1.41 2.44
CA LEU A 40 -4.19 -2.56 1.56
C LEU A 40 -4.05 -3.82 2.41
N ILE A 41 -4.70 -4.90 1.99
CA ILE A 41 -4.46 -6.25 2.52
C ILE A 41 -4.01 -7.09 1.34
N ALA A 42 -2.83 -7.71 1.44
CA ALA A 42 -2.31 -8.60 0.43
C ALA A 42 -2.01 -9.98 1.02
N ASP A 43 -2.28 -11.02 0.24
CA ASP A 43 -1.97 -12.41 0.55
C ASP A 43 -1.24 -13.08 -0.63
N ASP A 44 -1.27 -14.41 -0.67
CA ASP A 44 -0.60 -15.21 -1.67
C ASP A 44 -1.35 -15.38 -2.98
N THR A 45 -2.58 -14.89 -3.05
CA THR A 45 -3.47 -15.03 -4.20
C THR A 45 -4.03 -13.70 -4.67
N SER A 46 -4.12 -12.70 -3.80
CA SER A 46 -4.83 -11.46 -4.08
C SER A 46 -4.35 -10.28 -3.25
N ALA A 47 -4.79 -9.09 -3.62
CA ALA A 47 -4.75 -7.92 -2.77
C ALA A 47 -6.03 -7.11 -2.88
N HIS A 48 -6.50 -6.58 -1.76
CA HIS A 48 -7.62 -5.66 -1.67
C HIS A 48 -7.13 -4.29 -1.22
N VAL A 49 -7.52 -3.24 -1.95
CA VAL A 49 -6.99 -1.88 -1.78
C VAL A 49 -8.13 -0.91 -1.57
N HIS A 50 -7.93 0.04 -0.67
CA HIS A 50 -8.78 1.22 -0.49
C HIS A 50 -7.92 2.47 -0.67
N ILE A 51 -8.41 3.42 -1.47
CA ILE A 51 -7.88 4.78 -1.56
C ILE A 51 -9.07 5.75 -1.50
N GLY A 52 -9.10 6.61 -0.47
CA GLY A 52 -10.29 7.39 -0.17
C GLY A 52 -11.52 6.51 0.06
N CYS A 53 -12.66 6.88 -0.50
CA CYS A 53 -13.90 6.11 -0.42
C CYS A 53 -14.09 5.20 -1.66
N THR A 54 -13.01 4.63 -2.17
CA THR A 54 -13.00 3.70 -3.32
C THR A 54 -12.32 2.40 -2.91
N TYR A 55 -12.59 1.30 -3.61
CA TYR A 55 -11.88 0.05 -3.40
C TYR A 55 -11.53 -0.65 -4.70
N GLY A 56 -10.58 -1.57 -4.64
CA GLY A 56 -10.20 -2.38 -5.78
C GLY A 56 -9.51 -3.66 -5.37
N ASN A 57 -9.32 -4.54 -6.37
CA ASN A 57 -8.71 -5.84 -6.20
C ASN A 57 -7.64 -6.10 -7.25
N VAL A 58 -6.60 -6.82 -6.83
CA VAL A 58 -5.63 -7.49 -7.69
C VAL A 58 -5.82 -8.99 -7.48
N HIS A 59 -5.97 -9.76 -8.56
CA HIS A 59 -6.26 -11.21 -8.52
C HIS A 59 -5.01 -12.09 -8.65
N GLN A 60 -3.88 -11.56 -8.22
CA GLN A 60 -2.60 -12.26 -8.17
C GLN A 60 -1.78 -11.72 -7.00
N PRO A 61 -0.83 -12.51 -6.45
CA PRO A 61 0.08 -12.00 -5.44
C PRO A 61 0.90 -10.83 -5.96
N ILE A 62 1.07 -9.81 -5.13
CA ILE A 62 1.94 -8.68 -5.46
C ILE A 62 3.39 -9.13 -5.23
N VAL A 63 4.18 -9.18 -6.30
CA VAL A 63 5.61 -9.53 -6.25
C VAL A 63 6.41 -8.33 -6.73
N ALA A 64 7.20 -7.76 -5.82
CA ALA A 64 8.09 -6.65 -6.14
C ALA A 64 9.38 -7.15 -6.79
N ASP A 65 9.84 -6.43 -7.81
CA ASP A 65 11.08 -6.72 -8.54
C ASP A 65 12.35 -6.44 -7.72
N ALA A 66 13.52 -6.59 -8.34
CA ALA A 66 14.81 -6.36 -7.69
C ALA A 66 15.00 -4.91 -7.17
N HIS A 67 14.23 -3.96 -7.70
CA HIS A 67 14.19 -2.55 -7.29
C HIS A 67 13.01 -2.25 -6.36
N GLY A 68 12.29 -3.28 -5.91
CA GLY A 68 11.10 -3.17 -5.08
C GLY A 68 9.88 -2.63 -5.82
N ARG A 69 9.88 -2.58 -7.16
CA ARG A 69 8.77 -2.04 -7.95
C ARG A 69 7.80 -3.14 -8.33
N PHE A 70 6.53 -2.78 -8.50
CA PHE A 70 5.50 -3.68 -9.03
C PHE A 70 4.56 -2.91 -9.95
N ASP A 71 3.96 -3.62 -10.90
CA ASP A 71 2.93 -3.08 -11.78
C ASP A 71 2.02 -4.22 -12.27
N LEU A 72 0.78 -4.26 -11.78
CA LEU A 72 -0.12 -5.40 -11.89
C LEU A 72 -1.52 -4.98 -12.37
N PRO A 73 -2.21 -5.85 -13.12
CA PRO A 73 -3.59 -5.58 -13.53
C PRO A 73 -4.53 -5.86 -12.36
N GLY A 74 -5.62 -5.12 -12.30
CA GLY A 74 -6.69 -5.32 -11.34
C GLY A 74 -7.93 -4.55 -11.74
N GLU A 75 -8.80 -4.33 -10.77
CA GLU A 75 -10.06 -3.62 -10.95
C GLU A 75 -10.30 -2.65 -9.80
N GLN A 76 -10.97 -1.52 -10.06
CA GLN A 76 -11.26 -0.47 -9.08
C GLN A 76 -12.71 0.02 -9.23
N ASP A 77 -13.47 0.07 -8.13
CA ASP A 77 -14.74 0.80 -8.05
C ASP A 77 -14.48 2.21 -7.47
N ILE A 78 -14.61 3.22 -8.34
CA ILE A 78 -14.44 4.64 -7.99
C ILE A 78 -15.73 5.31 -7.51
N THR A 79 -16.82 4.56 -7.45
CA THR A 79 -18.17 4.99 -7.05
C THR A 79 -18.71 4.25 -5.82
N ALA A 80 -17.85 3.57 -5.07
CA ALA A 80 -18.21 2.76 -3.90
C ALA A 80 -18.92 3.53 -2.75
N HIS A 81 -18.89 4.87 -2.76
CA HIS A 81 -19.57 5.72 -1.79
C HIS A 81 -20.25 6.90 -2.50
N PRO A 82 -21.46 7.36 -2.07
CA PRO A 82 -22.24 6.93 -0.90
C PRO A 82 -23.00 5.62 -1.03
N VAL A 83 -23.22 5.14 -2.26
CA VAL A 83 -23.93 3.90 -2.55
C VAL A 83 -23.05 3.09 -3.49
N ASP A 84 -22.58 1.94 -3.00
CA ASP A 84 -21.83 0.99 -3.80
C ASP A 84 -22.74 0.31 -4.82
N ARG A 85 -22.43 0.48 -6.11
CA ARG A 85 -23.14 -0.18 -7.22
C ARG A 85 -22.34 -1.34 -7.80
N GLY A 86 -21.14 -1.63 -7.28
CA GLY A 86 -20.26 -2.69 -7.75
C GLY A 86 -19.76 -2.47 -9.18
N ILE A 87 -19.54 -1.22 -9.57
CA ILE A 87 -19.07 -0.90 -10.93
C ILE A 87 -17.54 -0.93 -10.90
N LEU A 88 -16.98 -2.05 -11.36
CA LEU A 88 -15.55 -2.28 -11.43
C LEU A 88 -15.00 -1.82 -12.78
N HIS A 89 -14.00 -0.94 -12.72
CA HIS A 89 -13.22 -0.50 -13.87
C HIS A 89 -11.88 -1.24 -13.93
N PRO A 90 -11.39 -1.67 -15.11
CA PRO A 90 -10.05 -2.21 -15.24
C PRO A 90 -9.01 -1.16 -14.83
N ALA A 91 -7.99 -1.58 -14.08
CA ALA A 91 -6.99 -0.69 -13.51
C ALA A 91 -5.58 -1.30 -13.49
N ARG A 92 -4.58 -0.43 -13.41
CA ARG A 92 -3.17 -0.73 -13.15
C ARG A 92 -2.78 -0.29 -11.75
N PHE A 93 -2.30 -1.23 -10.96
CA PHE A 93 -1.78 -1.03 -9.63
C PHE A 93 -0.26 -1.01 -9.72
N SER A 94 0.33 0.18 -9.60
CA SER A 94 1.76 0.38 -9.72
C SER A 94 2.34 0.99 -8.45
N GLY A 95 3.56 0.59 -8.10
CA GLY A 95 4.13 1.07 -6.86
C GLY A 95 5.55 0.59 -6.60
N SER A 96 6.00 0.88 -5.39
CA SER A 96 7.30 0.47 -4.89
C SER A 96 7.26 0.17 -3.39
N VAL A 97 8.01 -0.84 -2.96
CA VAL A 97 8.20 -1.20 -1.55
C VAL A 97 9.65 -0.98 -1.14
N LEU A 98 9.82 -0.23 -0.05
CA LEU A 98 11.10 0.06 0.57
C LEU A 98 11.01 -0.27 2.06
N GLY A 99 11.58 -1.40 2.47
CA GLY A 99 11.41 -1.91 3.83
C GLY A 99 9.93 -2.14 4.17
N HIS A 100 9.42 -1.39 5.16
CA HIS A 100 8.02 -1.45 5.58
C HIS A 100 7.13 -0.35 4.99
N THR A 101 7.66 0.43 4.05
CA THR A 101 6.92 1.52 3.39
C THR A 101 6.62 1.14 1.95
N MET A 102 5.38 1.29 1.54
CA MET A 102 4.91 1.10 0.18
C MET A 102 4.36 2.41 -0.35
N ARG A 103 4.71 2.75 -1.59
CA ARG A 103 4.06 3.79 -2.38
C ARG A 103 3.20 3.13 -3.45
N LEU A 104 1.93 3.51 -3.54
CA LEU A 104 0.96 2.89 -4.44
C LEU A 104 0.19 3.93 -5.24
N THR A 105 0.04 3.69 -6.53
CA THR A 105 -0.81 4.44 -7.46
C THR A 105 -1.72 3.47 -8.20
N VAL A 106 -3.01 3.82 -8.31
CA VAL A 106 -4.00 3.06 -9.08
C VAL A 106 -4.47 3.91 -10.25
N THR A 107 -4.29 3.43 -11.47
CA THR A 107 -4.71 4.14 -12.69
C THR A 107 -5.76 3.30 -13.41
N LEU A 108 -6.95 3.83 -13.61
CA LEU A 108 -7.97 3.15 -14.41
C LEU A 108 -7.56 3.17 -15.89
N THR A 109 -7.73 2.07 -16.59
CA THR A 109 -7.26 1.94 -17.99
C THR A 109 -8.31 2.30 -19.03
N ASP A 110 -9.57 2.41 -18.61
CA ASP A 110 -10.73 2.77 -19.44
C ASP A 110 -11.23 4.21 -19.18
N THR A 111 -10.60 4.93 -18.24
CA THR A 111 -10.90 6.33 -17.92
C THR A 111 -9.60 7.12 -17.71
N ALA A 112 -9.70 8.42 -17.45
CA ALA A 112 -8.55 9.27 -17.09
C ALA A 112 -8.27 9.31 -15.58
N VAL A 113 -8.95 8.48 -14.77
CA VAL A 113 -8.87 8.54 -13.30
C VAL A 113 -7.58 7.90 -12.80
N THR A 114 -6.87 8.63 -11.94
CA THR A 114 -5.70 8.15 -11.19
C THR A 114 -5.90 8.42 -9.70
N LEU A 115 -5.65 7.42 -8.87
CA LEU A 115 -5.70 7.49 -7.41
C LEU A 115 -4.29 7.38 -6.83
N GLY A 116 -3.91 8.31 -5.95
CA GLY A 116 -2.58 8.38 -5.34
C GLY A 116 -1.59 9.30 -6.08
N PRO A 117 -0.27 9.16 -5.82
CA PRO A 117 0.35 8.15 -4.99
C PRO A 117 -0.04 8.27 -3.51
N VAL A 118 -0.28 7.13 -2.87
CA VAL A 118 -0.48 7.02 -1.42
C VAL A 118 0.68 6.29 -0.78
N GLU A 119 0.98 6.62 0.48
CA GLU A 119 1.97 5.92 1.29
C GLU A 119 1.29 4.99 2.28
N LEU A 120 1.78 3.77 2.36
CA LEU A 120 1.24 2.69 3.16
C LEU A 120 2.38 2.08 3.99
N THR A 121 2.14 1.86 5.28
CA THR A 121 3.10 1.24 6.19
C THR A 121 2.61 -0.13 6.62
N LEU A 122 3.47 -1.14 6.55
CA LEU A 122 3.17 -2.50 7.01
C LEU A 122 2.79 -2.50 8.50
N GLY A 123 1.65 -3.13 8.82
CA GLY A 123 1.12 -3.24 10.18
C GLY A 123 0.43 -1.97 10.71
N GLN A 124 0.52 -0.85 9.99
CA GLN A 124 -0.19 0.38 10.38
C GLN A 124 -1.70 0.22 10.17
N THR A 125 -2.50 0.75 11.08
CA THR A 125 -3.96 0.81 10.91
C THR A 125 -4.32 1.85 9.84
N PRO A 126 -5.10 1.52 8.80
CA PRO A 126 -5.57 2.48 7.81
C PRO A 126 -6.37 3.63 8.43
N LYS A 127 -6.13 4.86 7.95
CA LYS A 127 -6.87 6.05 8.37
C LYS A 127 -7.66 6.60 7.18
N LEU A 128 -8.87 6.09 6.97
CA LEU A 128 -9.70 6.40 5.80
C LEU A 128 -10.65 7.59 6.00
N GLY A 129 -10.39 8.41 7.03
CA GLY A 129 -11.20 9.59 7.33
C GLY A 129 -12.69 9.24 7.52
N PRO A 130 -13.62 10.03 6.95
CA PRO A 130 -15.06 9.81 7.10
C PRO A 130 -15.61 8.65 6.24
N CYS A 131 -14.79 7.98 5.43
CA CYS A 131 -15.26 6.93 4.52
C CYS A 131 -15.77 5.70 5.29
N PRO A 132 -17.07 5.35 5.20
CA PRO A 132 -17.64 4.25 5.97
C PRO A 132 -17.40 2.87 5.35
N ILE A 133 -16.75 2.79 4.19
CA ILE A 133 -16.57 1.55 3.42
C ILE A 133 -15.52 0.60 4.03
N CYS A 134 -14.65 1.11 4.90
CA CYS A 134 -13.70 0.31 5.67
C CYS A 134 -14.06 0.32 7.15
N LEU A 135 -14.88 -0.65 7.56
CA LEU A 135 -15.13 -0.86 8.97
C LEU A 135 -13.98 -1.65 9.58
N THR A 136 -13.26 -1.04 10.52
CA THR A 136 -12.40 -1.82 11.42
C THR A 136 -13.24 -2.88 12.13
N ARG A 137 -12.66 -4.02 12.51
CA ARG A 137 -13.39 -5.08 13.27
C ARG A 137 -14.14 -4.51 14.47
N ARG A 138 -13.55 -3.52 15.15
CA ARG A 138 -14.15 -2.83 16.30
C ARG A 138 -15.35 -1.96 15.89
N ALA A 139 -15.26 -1.23 14.80
CA ALA A 139 -16.38 -0.44 14.26
C ALA A 139 -17.51 -1.34 13.75
N ALA A 140 -17.16 -2.45 13.08
CA ALA A 140 -18.12 -3.46 12.63
C ALA A 140 -18.85 -4.10 13.83
N ALA A 141 -18.13 -4.50 14.87
CA ALA A 141 -18.72 -5.06 16.09
C ALA A 141 -19.65 -4.06 16.80
N ARG A 142 -19.26 -2.78 16.91
CA ARG A 142 -20.12 -1.72 17.47
C ARG A 142 -21.39 -1.49 16.66
N ARG A 143 -21.28 -1.46 15.33
CA ARG A 143 -22.44 -1.34 14.44
C ARG A 143 -23.37 -2.54 14.55
N ALA A 144 -22.84 -3.76 14.57
CA ALA A 144 -23.62 -4.98 14.78
C ALA A 144 -24.32 -5.00 16.14
N ALA A 145 -23.71 -4.41 17.17
CA ALA A 145 -24.35 -4.25 18.48
C ALA A 145 -25.46 -3.18 18.48
N ALA A 146 -25.28 -2.08 17.73
CA ALA A 146 -26.28 -1.01 17.62
C ALA A 146 -27.47 -1.37 16.73
N PHE A 147 -27.24 -2.18 15.69
CA PHE A 147 -28.25 -2.72 14.79
C PHE A 147 -28.09 -4.25 14.72
N PRO A 148 -28.60 -4.97 15.73
CA PRO A 148 -28.56 -6.42 15.69
C PRO A 148 -29.41 -6.92 14.51
N PRO A 149 -28.94 -7.94 13.76
CA PRO A 149 -29.74 -8.50 12.67
C PRO A 149 -31.08 -8.99 13.22
N ALA A 150 -32.15 -8.73 12.48
CA ALA A 150 -33.46 -9.25 12.82
C ALA A 150 -33.36 -10.77 12.96
N ARG A 151 -33.80 -11.30 14.10
CA ARG A 151 -33.80 -12.73 14.37
C ARG A 151 -34.77 -13.36 13.38
N VAL A 152 -34.25 -13.97 12.30
CA VAL A 152 -35.09 -14.74 11.37
C VAL A 152 -35.68 -15.88 12.19
N ALA A 153 -36.98 -15.80 12.48
CA ALA A 153 -37.70 -16.88 13.13
C ALA A 153 -37.64 -18.09 12.20
N LYS A 154 -36.90 -19.13 12.60
CA LYS A 154 -36.93 -20.42 11.92
C LYS A 154 -38.35 -20.96 12.10
N THR A 155 -39.15 -20.93 11.04
CA THR A 155 -40.46 -21.59 11.01
C THR A 155 -40.22 -23.10 11.12
N PRO A 156 -40.95 -23.83 11.99
CA PRO A 156 -40.77 -25.26 12.21
C PRO A 156 -41.03 -26.09 10.96
#